data_AF-A0A2C6DUV0-F1
#
_entry.id   AF-A0A2C6DUV0-F1
#
_cell.length_a   1.000
_cell.length_b   1.000
_cell.length_c   1.000
_cell.angle_alpha   90.00
_cell.angle_beta   90.00
_cell.angle_gamma   90.00
#
_symmetry.space_group_name_H-M   'P 1'
#
loop_
_entity.id
_entity.type
_entity.pdbx_description
1 polymer ?
#
loop_
_entity_poly.entity_id
_entity_poly.type
_entity_poly.pdbx_seq_one_letter_code
_entity_poly.pdbx_strand_id
1 'polypeptide(L)'
;MVSIGWINSKLAEPESSAGFSLLEVLIAMVLFSISLLGLLNYQQVLIAQFNHYANAQHAWRLANQALDIYPAAIENEQKLQAGLWMLNVNAISMPSGCEKVIAQVTAPGNIDVTLVRWICR
;
A
#
# COMPACT_ATOMS: atom_id res chain seq x y z
N MET A 1 17.90 52.25 54.62
CA MET A 1 16.76 52.59 55.49
C MET A 1 15.56 51.81 54.96
N VAL A 2 14.94 51.06 55.85
CA VAL A 2 13.96 49.98 55.61
C VAL A 2 12.62 50.53 55.17
N SER A 3 11.93 49.84 54.25
CA SER A 3 10.50 49.59 54.40
C SER A 3 10.08 48.38 53.56
N ILE A 4 10.05 47.21 54.21
CA ILE A 4 9.46 45.98 53.71
C ILE A 4 7.95 46.11 53.95
N GLY A 5 7.21 46.40 52.89
CA GLY A 5 5.76 46.52 52.90
C GLY A 5 5.09 45.21 52.53
N TRP A 6 4.54 44.54 53.54
CA TRP A 6 3.40 43.62 53.48
C TRP A 6 3.56 42.30 52.73
N ILE A 7 3.88 41.28 53.53
CA ILE A 7 3.45 39.89 53.36
C ILE A 7 1.92 39.88 53.19
N ASN A 8 1.43 39.50 52.02
CA ASN A 8 0.04 39.08 51.87
C ASN A 8 0.03 37.69 51.23
N SER A 9 -0.16 36.71 52.10
CA SER A 9 -0.56 35.35 51.81
C SER A 9 -1.83 35.36 50.94
N LYS A 10 -1.67 35.31 49.62
CA LYS A 10 -2.75 34.81 48.74
C LYS A 10 -2.67 33.30 48.72
N LEU A 11 -3.53 32.76 49.57
CA LEU A 11 -4.05 31.41 49.66
C LEU A 11 -3.96 30.65 48.34
N ALA A 12 -3.43 29.43 48.40
CA ALA A 12 -3.59 28.41 47.37
C ALA A 12 -5.07 28.36 46.95
N GLU A 13 -5.36 28.81 45.74
CA GLU A 13 -6.66 28.59 45.12
C GLU A 13 -6.82 27.08 44.93
N PRO A 14 -7.93 26.47 45.39
CA PRO A 14 -8.23 25.10 45.02
C PRO A 14 -8.39 25.09 43.51
N GLU A 15 -7.60 24.29 42.80
CA GLU A 15 -7.85 23.93 41.40
C GLU A 15 -9.28 23.43 41.32
N SER A 16 -10.19 24.31 40.90
CA SER A 16 -11.57 23.96 40.65
C SER A 16 -11.52 23.04 39.45
N SER A 17 -11.57 21.73 39.72
CA SER A 17 -11.82 20.70 38.72
C SER A 17 -13.23 20.93 38.14
N ALA A 18 -13.35 21.93 37.28
CA ALA A 18 -14.56 22.23 36.56
C ALA A 18 -14.86 21.04 35.64
N GLY A 19 -15.91 20.30 35.94
CA GLY A 19 -16.41 19.25 35.06
C GLY A 19 -16.73 19.83 33.68
N PHE A 20 -16.38 19.09 32.63
CA PHE A 20 -16.63 19.51 31.25
C PHE A 20 -18.10 19.88 31.04
N SER A 21 -18.34 21.02 30.38
CA SER A 21 -19.68 21.45 30.00
C SER A 21 -20.25 20.49 28.95
N LEU A 22 -21.54 20.16 29.03
CA LEU A 22 -22.22 19.24 28.10
C LEU A 22 -22.10 19.71 26.63
N LEU A 23 -22.15 21.02 26.39
CA LEU A 23 -21.98 21.60 25.06
C LEU A 23 -20.56 21.39 24.52
N GLU A 24 -19.56 21.47 25.39
CA GLU A 24 -18.15 21.31 25.02
C GLU A 24 -17.84 19.87 24.60
N VAL A 25 -18.36 18.88 25.33
CA VAL A 25 -18.24 17.47 24.97
C VAL A 25 -18.92 17.18 23.64
N LEU A 26 -20.10 17.76 23.38
CA LEU A 26 -20.80 17.62 22.10
C LEU A 26 -19.97 18.19 20.94
N ILE A 27 -19.38 19.38 21.10
CA ILE A 27 -18.52 19.99 20.08
C ILE A 27 -17.27 19.13 19.86
N ALA A 28 -16.61 18.67 20.93
CA ALA A 28 -15.43 17.81 20.83
C ALA A 28 -15.74 16.49 20.09
N MET A 29 -16.87 15.86 20.38
CA MET A 29 -17.32 14.62 19.69
C MET A 29 -17.59 14.85 18.20
N VAL A 30 -18.18 15.99 17.83
CA VAL A 30 -18.40 16.35 16.42
C VAL A 30 -17.06 16.55 15.71
N LEU A 31 -16.13 17.31 16.29
CA LEU A 31 -14.81 17.55 15.70
C LEU A 31 -14.00 16.26 15.57
N PHE A 32 -14.07 15.39 16.57
CA PHE A 32 -13.44 14.08 16.53
C PHE A 32 -14.03 13.21 15.41
N SER A 33 -15.36 13.21 15.25
CA SER A 33 -16.04 12.44 14.21
C SER A 33 -15.66 12.91 12.80
N ILE A 34 -15.59 14.23 12.57
CA ILE A 34 -15.15 14.81 11.29
C ILE A 34 -13.70 14.41 11.00
N SER A 35 -12.82 14.49 12.00
CA SER A 35 -11.42 14.10 11.87
C SER A 35 -11.27 12.62 11.52
N LEU A 36 -12.04 11.75 12.19
CA LEU A 36 -12.03 10.31 11.93
C LEU A 36 -12.55 9.98 10.52
N LEU A 37 -13.64 10.63 10.09
CA LEU A 37 -14.17 10.48 8.73
C LEU A 37 -13.15 10.94 7.67
N GLY A 38 -12.46 12.06 7.91
CA GLY A 38 -11.38 12.53 7.04
C GLY A 38 -10.26 11.50 6.90
N LEU A 39 -9.82 10.92 8.02
CA LEU A 39 -8.78 9.89 8.03
C LEU A 39 -9.18 8.61 7.30
N LEU A 40 -10.40 8.13 7.53
CA LEU A 40 -10.90 6.90 6.87
C LEU A 40 -11.04 7.08 5.36
N ASN A 41 -11.56 8.23 4.91
CA ASN A 41 -11.67 8.52 3.48
C ASN A 41 -10.29 8.59 2.81
N TYR A 42 -9.31 9.19 3.47
CA TYR A 42 -7.94 9.25 2.95
C TYR A 42 -7.31 7.86 2.80
N GLN A 43 -7.51 6.98 3.77
CA GLN A 43 -6.98 5.61 3.72
C GLN A 43 -7.55 4.80 2.55
N GLN A 44 -8.83 4.97 2.21
CA GLN A 44 -9.47 4.24 1.11
C GLN A 44 -8.84 4.55 -0.25
N VAL A 45 -8.56 5.84 -0.53
CA VAL A 45 -7.93 6.27 -1.79
C VAL A 45 -6.52 5.69 -1.91
N LEU A 46 -5.78 5.67 -0.81
CA LEU A 46 -4.42 5.13 -0.80
C LEU A 46 -4.41 3.62 -1.11
N ILE A 47 -5.32 2.85 -0.51
CA ILE A 47 -5.43 1.40 -0.71
C ILE A 47 -5.71 1.05 -2.19
N ALA A 48 -6.55 1.84 -2.87
CA ALA A 48 -6.84 1.61 -4.29
C ALA A 48 -5.58 1.63 -5.16
N GLN A 49 -4.68 2.58 -4.91
CA GLN A 49 -3.41 2.65 -5.64
C GLN A 49 -2.47 1.51 -5.26
N PHE A 50 -2.41 1.13 -3.97
CA PHE A 50 -1.62 -0.02 -3.52
C PHE A 50 -1.99 -1.31 -4.25
N ASN A 51 -3.28 -1.56 -4.50
CA ASN A 51 -3.71 -2.74 -5.24
C ASN A 51 -3.16 -2.76 -6.68
N HIS A 52 -3.12 -1.60 -7.35
CA HIS A 52 -2.54 -1.48 -8.68
C HIS A 52 -1.03 -1.79 -8.67
N TYR A 53 -0.28 -1.17 -7.75
CA TYR A 53 1.15 -1.45 -7.61
C TYR A 53 1.44 -2.91 -7.25
N ALA A 54 0.65 -3.49 -6.34
CA ALA A 54 0.77 -4.89 -5.98
C ALA A 54 0.54 -5.79 -7.19
N ASN A 55 -0.48 -5.53 -8.00
CA ASN A 55 -0.72 -6.30 -9.22
C ASN A 55 0.44 -6.20 -10.22
N ALA A 56 1.01 -5.01 -10.40
CA ALA A 56 2.18 -4.84 -11.26
C ALA A 56 3.37 -5.66 -10.75
N GLN A 57 3.68 -5.57 -9.46
CA GLN A 57 4.75 -6.37 -8.83
C GLN A 57 4.50 -7.87 -8.95
N HIS A 58 3.26 -8.32 -8.78
CA HIS A 58 2.89 -9.72 -9.00
C HIS A 58 3.11 -10.15 -10.45
N ALA A 59 2.77 -9.31 -11.44
CA ALA A 59 3.00 -9.61 -12.86
C ALA A 59 4.50 -9.77 -13.17
N TRP A 60 5.34 -8.88 -12.63
CA TRP A 60 6.80 -9.01 -12.73
C TRP A 60 7.34 -10.30 -12.12
N ARG A 61 6.88 -10.67 -10.93
CA ARG A 61 7.31 -11.93 -10.30
C ARG A 61 6.88 -13.15 -11.11
N LEU A 62 5.65 -13.16 -11.61
CA LEU A 62 5.11 -14.26 -12.39
C LEU A 62 5.87 -14.45 -13.71
N ALA A 63 6.16 -13.36 -14.43
CA ALA A 63 6.92 -13.40 -15.67
C ALA A 63 8.37 -13.88 -15.43
N ASN A 64 9.00 -13.47 -14.32
CA ASN A 64 10.32 -13.99 -13.94
C ASN A 64 10.27 -15.48 -13.60
N GLN A 65 9.29 -15.90 -12.80
CA GLN A 65 9.11 -17.31 -12.45
C GLN A 65 8.91 -18.17 -13.71
N ALA A 66 8.15 -17.68 -14.69
CA ALA A 66 7.93 -18.37 -15.96
C ALA A 66 9.24 -18.57 -16.75
N LEU A 67 10.14 -17.60 -16.71
CA LEU A 67 11.47 -17.72 -17.30
C LEU A 67 12.40 -18.63 -16.51
N ASP A 68 12.27 -18.69 -15.18
CA ASP A 68 13.11 -19.52 -14.31
C ASP A 68 12.78 -21.01 -14.44
N ILE A 69 11.51 -21.36 -14.64
CA ILE A 69 11.08 -22.76 -14.79
C ILE A 69 11.04 -23.25 -16.25
N TYR A 70 11.28 -22.36 -17.23
CA TYR A 70 11.29 -22.72 -18.64
C TYR A 70 12.24 -23.91 -18.90
N PRO A 71 11.81 -24.95 -19.66
CA PRO A 71 10.63 -24.99 -20.53
C PRO A 71 9.32 -25.46 -19.86
N ALA A 72 9.29 -25.68 -18.54
CA ALA A 72 8.05 -26.01 -17.85
C ALA A 72 7.10 -24.80 -17.80
N ALA A 73 5.79 -25.06 -17.81
CA ALA A 73 4.76 -24.04 -17.70
C ALA A 73 4.24 -23.92 -16.26
N ILE A 74 3.73 -22.74 -15.90
CA ILE A 74 3.09 -22.51 -14.61
C ILE A 74 1.60 -22.88 -14.75
N GLU A 75 1.21 -24.02 -14.20
CA GLU A 75 -0.17 -24.54 -14.34
C GLU A 75 -1.06 -24.24 -13.11
N ASN A 76 -0.46 -24.06 -11.94
CA ASN A 76 -1.16 -23.97 -10.64
C ASN A 76 -1.20 -22.55 -10.06
N GLU A 77 -1.35 -21.53 -10.90
CA GLU A 77 -1.53 -20.15 -10.44
C GLU A 77 -3.00 -19.75 -10.41
N GLN A 78 -3.52 -19.51 -9.21
CA GLN A 78 -4.92 -19.15 -8.97
C GLN A 78 -5.35 -17.89 -9.75
N LYS A 79 -4.45 -16.92 -9.93
CA LYS A 79 -4.73 -15.68 -10.67
C LYS A 79 -4.93 -15.92 -12.17
N LEU A 80 -4.23 -16.89 -12.76
CA LEU A 80 -4.40 -17.28 -14.16
C LEU A 80 -5.71 -18.04 -14.35
N GLN A 81 -6.04 -18.93 -13.42
CA GLN A 81 -7.27 -19.72 -13.47
C GLN A 81 -8.53 -18.85 -13.32
N ALA A 82 -8.42 -17.70 -12.65
CA ALA A 82 -9.48 -16.70 -12.59
C ALA A 82 -9.78 -16.01 -13.94
N GLY A 83 -8.98 -16.24 -14.99
CA GLY A 83 -9.21 -15.78 -16.37
C GLY A 83 -8.94 -14.30 -16.64
N LEU A 84 -8.73 -13.49 -15.60
CA LEU A 84 -8.39 -12.06 -15.72
C LEU A 84 -6.91 -11.84 -16.05
N TRP A 85 -6.06 -12.84 -15.81
CA TRP A 85 -4.61 -12.78 -16.03
C TRP A 85 -4.23 -13.72 -17.15
N MET A 86 -3.33 -13.27 -18.02
CA MET A 86 -2.80 -14.07 -19.11
C MET A 86 -1.28 -14.10 -19.02
N LEU A 87 -0.70 -15.29 -19.15
CA LEU A 87 0.73 -15.51 -19.25
C LEU A 87 1.01 -16.17 -20.59
N ASN A 88 1.90 -15.58 -21.38
CA ASN A 88 2.37 -16.13 -22.63
C ASN A 88 3.89 -16.24 -22.60
N VAL A 89 4.42 -17.40 -22.96
CA VAL A 89 5.87 -17.66 -22.98
C VAL A 89 6.24 -18.16 -24.36
N ASN A 90 7.06 -17.38 -25.06
CA ASN A 90 7.53 -17.69 -26.40
C ASN A 90 9.04 -17.88 -26.38
N ALA A 91 9.54 -18.85 -27.11
CA ALA A 91 10.97 -19.07 -27.30
C ALA A 91 11.34 -18.96 -28.78
N ILE A 92 12.47 -18.30 -29.05
CA ILE A 92 13.03 -18.14 -30.38
C ILE A 92 14.44 -18.75 -30.34
N SER A 93 14.61 -19.90 -30.99
CA SER A 93 15.93 -20.55 -31.10
C SER A 93 16.80 -19.74 -32.07
N MET A 94 17.99 -19.36 -31.63
CA MET A 94 18.97 -18.60 -32.42
C MET A 94 20.07 -19.55 -32.91
N PRO A 95 20.65 -19.34 -34.11
CA PRO A 95 21.70 -20.20 -34.67
C PRO A 95 22.96 -20.34 -33.79
N SER A 96 23.14 -19.50 -32.78
CA SER A 96 24.24 -19.57 -31.81
C SER A 96 24.07 -20.64 -30.72
N GLY A 97 23.00 -21.46 -30.76
CA GLY A 97 22.74 -22.48 -29.74
C GLY A 97 22.10 -21.95 -28.44
N CYS A 98 21.76 -20.66 -28.41
CA CYS A 98 21.00 -20.05 -27.32
C CYS A 98 19.57 -19.76 -27.76
N GLU A 99 18.62 -19.93 -26.84
CA GLU A 99 17.22 -19.59 -27.04
C GLU A 99 16.92 -18.23 -26.39
N LYS A 100 16.26 -17.35 -27.13
CA LYS A 100 15.69 -16.13 -26.58
C LYS A 100 14.28 -16.45 -26.10
N VAL A 101 14.08 -16.48 -24.80
CA VAL A 101 12.77 -16.74 -24.18
C VAL A 101 12.15 -15.41 -23.73
N ILE A 102 10.89 -15.22 -24.09
CA ILE A 102 10.09 -14.02 -23.88
C ILE A 102 8.87 -14.43 -23.06
N ALA A 103 8.76 -13.92 -21.83
CA ALA A 103 7.59 -14.10 -20.98
C ALA A 103 6.79 -12.79 -20.93
N GLN A 104 5.52 -12.86 -21.30
CA GLN A 104 4.59 -11.74 -21.30
C GLN A 104 3.45 -12.04 -20.33
N VAL A 105 3.17 -11.11 -19.44
CA VAL A 105 2.07 -11.20 -18.48
C VAL A 105 1.17 -9.98 -18.65
N THR A 106 -0.10 -10.24 -18.95
CA THR A 106 -1.15 -9.22 -19.01
C THR A 106 -2.04 -9.37 -17.78
N ALA A 107 -2.22 -8.28 -17.04
CA ALA A 107 -3.01 -8.20 -15.81
C ALA A 107 -4.05 -7.07 -15.90
N PRO A 108 -5.15 -7.16 -15.12
CA PRO A 108 -6.20 -6.13 -15.15
C PRO A 108 -5.66 -4.77 -14.68
N GLY A 109 -6.21 -3.70 -15.26
CA GLY A 109 -5.78 -2.33 -14.95
C GLY A 109 -4.67 -1.81 -15.87
N ASN A 110 -4.63 -2.26 -17.13
CA ASN A 110 -3.65 -1.84 -18.14
C ASN A 110 -2.19 -2.14 -17.73
N ILE A 111 -1.99 -3.27 -17.07
CA ILE A 111 -0.68 -3.75 -16.66
C ILE A 111 -0.23 -4.80 -17.69
N ASP A 112 0.83 -4.48 -18.41
CA ASP A 112 1.50 -5.40 -19.33
C ASP A 112 2.99 -5.44 -18.98
N VAL A 113 3.50 -6.64 -18.73
CA VAL A 113 4.88 -6.88 -18.35
C VAL A 113 5.49 -7.88 -19.31
N THR A 114 6.50 -7.43 -20.06
CA THR A 114 7.29 -8.29 -20.94
C THR A 114 8.72 -8.41 -20.41
N LEU A 115 9.14 -9.65 -20.14
CA LEU A 115 10.51 -9.99 -19.79
C LEU A 115 11.14 -10.87 -20.84
N VAL A 116 12.44 -10.71 -21.04
CA VAL A 116 13.22 -11.46 -22.01
C VAL A 116 14.47 -11.99 -21.32
N ARG A 117 14.77 -13.26 -21.53
CA ARG A 117 16.01 -13.89 -21.06
C ARG A 117 16.62 -14.75 -22.17
N TRP A 118 17.95 -14.74 -22.24
CA TRP A 118 18.70 -15.68 -23.07
C TRP A 118 19.00 -16.92 -22.25
N ILE A 119 18.62 -18.09 -22.77
CA ILE A 119 18.86 -19.39 -22.14
C ILE A 119 19.75 -20.18 -23.09
N CYS A 120 20.97 -20.44 -22.66
CA CYS A 120 21.94 -21.28 -23.37
C CYS A 120 22.10 -22.57 -22.56
N ARG A 121 22.06 -23.72 -23.21
CA ARG A 121 22.32 -25.02 -22.57
C ARG A 121 23.70 -25.54 -22.92
#